data_AF-A0A3B8JR10-F1
#
_entry.id   AF-A0A3B8JR10-F1
#
_cell.length_a   1.000
_cell.length_b   1.000
_cell.length_c   1.000
_cell.angle_alpha   90.00
_cell.angle_beta   90.00
_cell.angle_gamma   90.00
#
_symmetry.space_group_name_H-M   'P 1'
#
loop_
_entity.id
_entity.type
_entity.pdbx_description
1 polymer ?
#
loop_
_entity_poly.entity_id
_entity_poly.type
_entity_poly.pdbx_seq_one_letter_code
_entity_poly.pdbx_strand_id
1 'polypeptide(L)'
;DECLQQVAQAIKRAVKRPADLVARYGGEEFAVILPNTNGEGAIQVAEEIRSSLRTLAIAHPLSPVSEYVTVSVGISCTVPCHKGSPEELIAAADQALYQAKGSGRDRCVFVGLAHNIKLCGCIHRGDINQAIALAKRDVTQHGDIIVKPARPFAPG
;
A
#
# COMPACT_ATOMS: atom_id res chain seq x y z
N ASP A 1 -20.37 -2.68 5.62
CA ASP A 1 -19.16 -3.17 4.93
C ASP A 1 -18.20 -3.78 5.96
N GLU A 2 -18.54 -4.97 6.48
CA GLU A 2 -17.82 -5.60 7.61
C GLU A 2 -16.44 -6.10 7.21
N CYS A 3 -16.29 -6.60 5.98
CA CYS A 3 -15.02 -7.09 5.49
C CYS A 3 -13.95 -5.98 5.44
N LEU A 4 -14.30 -4.77 4.97
CA LEU A 4 -13.37 -3.65 4.95
C LEU A 4 -13.01 -3.15 6.36
N GLN A 5 -13.93 -3.27 7.32
CA GLN A 5 -13.64 -2.97 8.72
C GLN A 5 -12.63 -3.97 9.30
N GLN A 6 -12.80 -5.27 9.03
CA GLN A 6 -11.84 -6.29 9.45
C GLN A 6 -10.47 -6.07 8.82
N VAL A 7 -10.43 -5.70 7.53
CA VAL A 7 -9.17 -5.37 6.85
C VAL A 7 -8.49 -4.16 7.50
N ALA A 8 -9.22 -3.08 7.73
CA ALA A 8 -8.69 -1.89 8.39
C ALA A 8 -8.16 -2.20 9.81
N GLN A 9 -8.86 -3.06 10.56
CA GLN A 9 -8.41 -3.50 11.89
C GLN A 9 -7.14 -4.35 11.82
N ALA A 10 -7.01 -5.24 10.83
CA ALA A 10 -5.80 -6.03 10.62
C ALA A 10 -4.59 -5.12 10.34
N ILE A 11 -4.75 -4.15 9.43
CA ILE A 11 -3.71 -3.18 9.09
C ILE A 11 -3.32 -2.37 10.33
N LYS A 12 -4.31 -1.88 11.09
CA LYS A 12 -4.08 -1.09 12.30
C LYS A 12 -3.37 -1.89 13.42
N ARG A 13 -3.53 -3.22 13.47
CA ARG A 13 -2.81 -4.08 14.44
C ARG A 13 -1.36 -4.34 14.03
N ALA A 14 -1.10 -4.44 12.72
CA ALA A 14 0.25 -4.60 12.20
C ALA A 14 1.08 -3.31 12.35
N VAL A 15 0.42 -2.16 12.29
CA VAL A 15 1.03 -0.83 12.44
C VAL A 15 1.09 -0.45 13.92
N LYS A 16 2.27 -0.61 14.54
CA LYS A 16 2.43 -0.55 16.00
C LYS A 16 2.94 0.80 16.53
N ARG A 17 3.55 1.65 15.70
CA ARG A 17 4.21 2.88 16.19
C ARG A 17 3.21 4.04 16.17
N PRO A 18 3.21 4.92 17.18
CA PRO A 18 2.32 6.10 17.20
C PRO A 18 2.53 7.06 16.03
N ALA A 19 3.72 7.06 15.42
CA ALA A 19 4.05 7.90 14.29
C ALA A 19 3.53 7.34 12.95
N ASP A 20 3.18 6.06 12.90
CA ASP A 20 2.70 5.43 11.68
C ASP A 20 1.24 5.83 11.43
N LEU A 21 0.89 6.13 10.18
CA LEU A 21 -0.46 6.56 9.81
C LEU A 21 -1.09 5.54 8.88
N VAL A 22 -2.32 5.12 9.20
CA VAL A 22 -3.15 4.31 8.30
C VAL A 22 -4.31 5.16 7.79
N ALA A 23 -4.46 5.23 6.48
CA ALA A 23 -5.52 5.96 5.81
C ALA A 23 -6.26 5.04 4.83
N ARG A 24 -7.56 5.26 4.65
CA ARG A 24 -8.34 4.67 3.55
C ARG A 24 -8.32 5.65 2.40
N TYR A 25 -7.63 5.30 1.31
CA TYR A 25 -7.41 6.20 0.19
C TYR A 25 -8.65 6.32 -0.71
N GLY A 26 -9.38 5.23 -0.89
CA GLY A 26 -10.65 5.21 -1.64
C GLY A 26 -11.16 3.78 -1.80
N GLY A 27 -12.48 3.57 -1.81
CA GLY A 27 -13.07 2.24 -2.00
C GLY A 27 -12.48 1.17 -1.08
N GLU A 28 -11.62 0.31 -1.62
CA GLU A 28 -10.94 -0.81 -0.94
C GLU A 28 -9.42 -0.62 -0.78
N GLU A 29 -8.93 0.60 -1.01
CA GLU A 29 -7.52 0.98 -0.99
C GLU A 29 -7.12 1.57 0.35
N PHE A 30 -6.02 1.08 0.91
CA PHE A 30 -5.44 1.54 2.16
C PHE A 30 -4.01 2.03 1.92
N ALA A 31 -3.66 3.14 2.56
CA ALA A 31 -2.31 3.68 2.56
C ALA A 31 -1.76 3.64 3.99
N VAL A 32 -0.51 3.24 4.13
CA VAL A 32 0.23 3.22 5.39
C VAL A 32 1.48 4.08 5.22
N ILE A 33 1.60 5.14 6.00
CA ILE A 33 2.77 6.01 6.04
C ILE A 33 3.61 5.61 7.24
N LEU A 34 4.91 5.35 7.01
CA LEU A 34 5.86 4.88 7.99
C LEU A 34 7.02 5.89 8.11
N PRO A 35 6.89 6.91 8.98
CA PRO A 35 7.98 7.86 9.22
C PRO A 35 9.18 7.16 9.86
N ASN A 36 10.39 7.65 9.57
CA ASN A 36 11.63 7.11 10.14
C ASN A 36 11.78 5.59 9.95
N THR A 37 11.41 5.10 8.77
CA THR A 37 11.37 3.66 8.45
C THR A 37 12.08 3.43 7.12
N ASN A 38 13.12 2.61 7.14
CA ASN A 38 13.86 2.20 5.94
C ASN A 38 13.08 1.14 5.15
N GLY A 39 13.57 0.78 3.97
CA GLY A 39 12.92 -0.23 3.12
C GLY A 39 12.70 -1.57 3.83
N GLU A 40 13.68 -2.04 4.61
CA GLU A 40 13.56 -3.30 5.37
C GLU A 40 12.42 -3.26 6.40
N GLY A 41 12.34 -2.21 7.21
CA GLY A 41 11.26 -2.03 8.18
C GLY A 41 9.89 -1.90 7.50
N ALA A 42 9.83 -1.23 6.35
CA ALA A 42 8.60 -1.11 5.58
C ALA A 42 8.13 -2.46 5.02
N ILE A 43 9.07 -3.30 4.54
CA ILE A 43 8.78 -4.67 4.10
C ILE A 43 8.26 -5.52 5.26
N GLN A 44 8.87 -5.41 6.45
CA GLN A 44 8.41 -6.14 7.63
C GLN A 44 6.97 -5.77 8.01
N VAL A 45 6.63 -4.49 8.03
CA VAL A 45 5.26 -4.03 8.31
C VAL A 45 4.29 -4.54 7.24
N ALA A 46 4.66 -4.47 5.96
CA ALA A 46 3.84 -4.96 4.86
C ALA A 46 3.57 -6.47 4.94
N GLU A 47 4.59 -7.27 5.25
CA GLU A 47 4.42 -8.72 5.45
C GLU A 47 3.59 -9.02 6.70
N GLU A 48 3.73 -8.24 7.78
CA GLU A 48 2.89 -8.39 8.97
C GLU A 48 1.41 -8.08 8.66
N ILE A 49 1.13 -7.06 7.83
CA ILE A 49 -0.22 -6.77 7.32
C ILE A 49 -0.76 -7.97 6.53
N ARG A 50 0.02 -8.48 5.57
CA ARG A 50 -0.37 -9.62 4.72
C ARG A 50 -0.66 -10.87 5.55
N SER A 51 0.27 -11.22 6.44
CA SER A 51 0.12 -12.37 7.33
C SER A 51 -1.09 -12.24 8.26
N SER A 52 -1.31 -11.05 8.84
CA SER A 52 -2.46 -10.80 9.73
C SER A 52 -3.79 -11.02 9.02
N LEU A 53 -3.92 -10.54 7.78
CA LEU A 53 -5.13 -10.76 6.97
C LEU A 53 -5.33 -12.23 6.63
N ARG A 54 -4.26 -12.93 6.26
CA ARG A 54 -4.31 -14.36 5.96
C ARG A 54 -4.74 -15.17 7.18
N THR A 55 -4.29 -14.81 8.38
CA THR A 55 -4.69 -15.44 9.65
C THR A 55 -6.16 -15.19 10.00
N LEU A 56 -6.73 -14.06 9.62
CA LEU A 56 -8.16 -13.80 9.85
C LEU A 56 -9.07 -14.74 9.07
N ALA A 57 -8.56 -15.39 8.00
CA ALA A 57 -9.29 -16.37 7.20
C ALA A 57 -10.70 -15.89 6.80
N ILE A 58 -10.81 -14.60 6.45
CA ILE A 58 -12.09 -13.99 6.07
C ILE A 58 -12.54 -14.63 4.76
N ALA A 59 -13.66 -15.35 4.79
CA ALA A 59 -14.16 -16.04 3.62
C ALA A 59 -14.40 -15.07 2.45
N HIS A 60 -13.86 -15.42 1.28
CA HIS A 60 -14.05 -14.70 0.03
C HIS A 60 -14.47 -15.66 -1.09
N PRO A 61 -15.62 -16.35 -0.95
CA PRO A 61 -16.00 -17.48 -1.82
C PRO A 61 -16.20 -17.09 -3.29
N LEU A 62 -16.39 -15.80 -3.58
CA LEU A 62 -16.54 -15.27 -4.94
C LEU A 62 -15.22 -14.81 -5.56
N SER A 63 -14.08 -14.95 -4.86
CA SER A 63 -12.79 -14.54 -5.38
C SER A 63 -12.11 -15.68 -6.14
N PRO A 64 -11.62 -15.44 -7.36
CA PRO A 64 -10.81 -16.40 -8.09
C PRO A 64 -9.32 -16.35 -7.69
N VAL A 65 -8.95 -15.52 -6.71
CA VAL A 65 -7.57 -15.42 -6.20
C VAL A 65 -7.33 -16.41 -5.07
N SER A 66 -8.26 -16.46 -4.11
CA SER A 66 -8.20 -17.33 -2.94
C SER A 66 -9.59 -17.45 -2.32
N GLU A 67 -9.84 -18.56 -1.62
CA GLU A 67 -11.04 -18.75 -0.79
C GLU A 67 -11.13 -17.74 0.36
N TYR A 68 -10.03 -17.03 0.65
CA TYR A 68 -9.93 -16.02 1.69
C TYR A 68 -9.55 -14.65 1.15
N VAL A 69 -9.86 -13.59 1.90
CA VAL A 69 -9.42 -12.24 1.60
C VAL A 69 -7.90 -12.14 1.72
N THR A 70 -7.26 -11.72 0.63
CA THR A 70 -5.82 -11.47 0.54
C THR A 70 -5.56 -10.02 0.16
N VAL A 71 -4.30 -9.59 0.28
CA VAL A 71 -3.87 -8.22 -0.02
C VAL A 71 -2.59 -8.26 -0.83
N SER A 72 -2.52 -7.38 -1.83
CA SER A 72 -1.27 -7.03 -2.48
C SER A 72 -0.78 -5.71 -1.91
N VAL A 73 0.53 -5.62 -1.65
CA VAL A 73 1.14 -4.43 -1.05
C VAL A 73 2.28 -3.93 -1.95
N GLY A 74 2.19 -2.67 -2.35
CA GLY A 74 3.27 -1.94 -3.00
C GLY A 74 3.96 -1.03 -2.02
N ILE A 75 5.28 -1.10 -1.95
CA ILE A 75 6.09 -0.39 -0.97
C ILE A 75 7.08 0.49 -1.71
N SER A 76 7.20 1.74 -1.28
CA SER A 76 8.29 2.62 -1.70
C SER A 76 8.86 3.35 -0.49
N CYS A 77 10.14 3.70 -0.58
CA CYS A 77 10.78 4.55 0.41
C CYS A 77 11.61 5.62 -0.27
N THR A 78 11.71 6.76 0.39
CA THR A 78 12.58 7.85 -0.02
C THR A 78 13.25 8.49 1.19
N VAL A 79 14.37 9.16 0.95
CA VAL A 79 14.93 10.11 1.89
C VAL A 79 14.33 11.47 1.55
N PRO A 80 13.54 12.09 2.46
CA PRO A 80 12.96 13.39 2.21
C PRO A 80 14.06 14.40 1.86
N CYS A 81 13.95 15.01 0.68
CA CYS A 81 14.83 16.07 0.26
C CYS A 81 13.99 17.23 -0.28
N HIS A 82 14.53 18.45 -0.29
CA HIS A 82 13.81 19.64 -0.76
C HIS A 82 13.31 19.55 -2.21
N LYS A 83 13.80 18.59 -3.00
CA LYS A 83 13.40 18.36 -4.40
C LYS A 83 12.51 17.13 -4.58
N GLY A 84 12.31 16.33 -3.53
CA GLY A 84 11.46 15.13 -3.60
C GLY A 84 10.01 15.51 -3.47
N SER A 85 9.15 14.86 -4.27
CA SER A 85 7.71 15.09 -4.26
C SER A 85 7.00 13.90 -3.57
N PRO A 86 6.02 14.15 -2.69
CA PRO A 86 5.18 13.08 -2.14
C PRO A 86 4.47 12.26 -3.24
N GLU A 87 4.14 12.90 -4.35
CA GLU A 87 3.52 12.26 -5.51
C GLU A 87 4.44 11.23 -6.16
N GLU A 88 5.75 11.46 -6.22
CA GLU A 88 6.74 10.48 -6.72
C GLU A 88 6.78 9.24 -5.82
N LEU A 89 6.71 9.43 -4.50
CA LEU A 89 6.68 8.35 -3.52
C LEU A 89 5.42 7.49 -3.67
N ILE A 90 4.26 8.14 -3.79
CA ILE A 90 2.97 7.48 -4.03
C ILE A 90 2.99 6.72 -5.36
N ALA A 91 3.45 7.36 -6.45
CA ALA A 91 3.51 6.74 -7.77
C ALA A 91 4.40 5.50 -7.79
N ALA A 92 5.54 5.53 -7.09
CA ALA A 92 6.42 4.35 -6.95
C ALA A 92 5.75 3.21 -6.16
N ALA A 93 5.01 3.53 -5.10
CA ALA A 93 4.26 2.51 -4.35
C ALA A 93 3.12 1.93 -5.19
N ASP A 94 2.42 2.74 -5.99
CA ASP A 94 1.38 2.26 -6.90
C ASP A 94 1.98 1.37 -8.00
N GLN A 95 3.15 1.72 -8.53
CA GLN A 95 3.87 0.86 -9.48
C GLN A 95 4.26 -0.48 -8.86
N ALA A 96 4.81 -0.47 -7.63
CA ALA A 96 5.12 -1.67 -6.89
C ALA A 96 3.87 -2.54 -6.66
N LEU A 97 2.74 -1.90 -6.34
CA LEU A 97 1.47 -2.58 -6.15
C LEU A 97 0.93 -3.20 -7.45
N TYR A 98 1.07 -2.50 -8.56
CA TYR A 98 0.73 -3.03 -9.88
C TYR A 98 1.57 -4.27 -10.19
N GLN A 99 2.87 -4.25 -9.90
CA GLN A 99 3.74 -5.42 -10.05
C GLN A 99 3.34 -6.58 -9.12
N ALA A 100 2.94 -6.29 -7.87
CA ALA A 100 2.46 -7.30 -6.93
C ALA A 100 1.22 -8.02 -7.48
N LYS A 101 0.26 -7.26 -8.02
CA LYS A 101 -0.95 -7.80 -8.65
C LYS A 101 -0.64 -8.58 -9.93
N GLY A 102 0.20 -8.03 -10.80
CA GLY A 102 0.60 -8.66 -12.07
C GLY A 102 1.42 -9.94 -11.88
N SER A 103 2.14 -10.06 -10.78
CA SER A 103 2.98 -11.24 -10.50
C SER A 103 2.21 -12.40 -9.86
N GLY A 104 0.90 -12.25 -9.64
CA GLY A 104 0.04 -13.30 -9.08
C GLY A 104 -0.58 -12.97 -7.72
N ARG A 105 -0.61 -11.70 -7.31
CA ARG A 105 -1.31 -11.21 -6.10
C ARG A 105 -0.79 -11.81 -4.78
N ASP A 106 -1.44 -11.51 -3.65
CA ASP A 106 -1.09 -11.96 -2.29
C ASP A 106 0.40 -11.82 -1.96
N ARG A 107 1.00 -10.65 -2.24
CA ARG A 107 2.43 -10.42 -2.06
C ARG A 107 2.79 -8.96 -1.84
N CYS A 108 3.99 -8.77 -1.30
CA CYS A 108 4.62 -7.47 -1.18
C CYS A 108 5.64 -7.28 -2.30
N VAL A 109 5.65 -6.10 -2.91
CA VAL A 109 6.72 -5.67 -3.82
C VAL A 109 7.27 -4.35 -3.32
N PHE A 110 8.59 -4.23 -3.32
CA PHE A 110 9.29 -3.03 -2.91
C PHE A 110 10.01 -2.40 -4.11
N VAL A 111 9.85 -1.09 -4.26
CA VAL A 111 10.57 -0.28 -5.24
C VAL A 111 11.31 0.84 -4.48
N GLY A 112 12.64 0.82 -4.57
CA GLY A 112 13.48 1.88 -4.01
C GLY A 112 13.54 3.08 -4.94
N LEU A 113 13.27 4.28 -4.43
CA LEU A 113 13.51 5.51 -5.18
C LEU A 113 14.98 5.92 -5.05
N ALA A 114 15.74 5.77 -6.14
CA ALA A 114 17.07 6.32 -6.24
C ALA A 114 16.98 7.79 -6.66
N HIS A 115 16.87 8.72 -5.70
CA HIS A 115 17.13 10.12 -6.04
C HIS A 115 18.61 10.25 -6.45
N ASN A 116 18.85 10.97 -7.55
CA ASN A 116 20.20 11.27 -8.03
C ASN A 116 20.95 12.08 -6.94
N ILE A 117 21.72 11.37 -6.10
CA ILE A 117 22.39 11.85 -4.87
C ILE A 117 23.25 13.11 -5.11
N LYS A 118 23.65 13.39 -6.36
CA LYS A 118 24.41 14.58 -6.75
C LYS A 118 23.66 15.92 -6.61
N LEU A 119 22.33 15.95 -6.48
CA LEU A 119 21.54 17.19 -6.47
C LEU A 119 21.17 17.70 -5.08
N CYS A 120 21.48 16.95 -4.02
CA CYS A 120 21.16 17.29 -2.64
C CYS A 120 22.46 17.32 -1.81
N GLY A 121 23.06 18.50 -1.66
CA GLY A 121 24.38 18.70 -1.06
C GLY A 121 24.49 18.45 0.45
N CYS A 122 23.61 17.65 1.06
CA CYS A 122 23.51 17.51 2.52
C CYS A 122 23.11 16.11 3.02
N ILE A 123 23.14 15.07 2.20
CA ILE A 123 22.75 13.71 2.62
C ILE A 123 23.81 13.12 3.58
N HIS A 124 23.47 12.94 4.86
CA HIS A 124 24.34 12.31 5.87
C HIS A 124 23.95 10.84 6.07
N ARG A 125 24.93 9.98 6.40
CA ARG A 125 24.69 8.59 6.83
C ARG A 125 23.88 8.63 8.15
N GLY A 126 22.55 8.66 8.04
CA GLY A 126 21.65 8.85 9.17
C GLY A 126 20.32 9.51 8.78
N ASP A 127 20.15 9.92 7.52
CA ASP A 127 18.94 10.58 7.08
C ASP A 127 17.68 9.71 7.29
N ILE A 128 16.70 10.33 7.94
CA ILE A 128 15.40 9.77 8.29
C ILE A 128 14.69 9.32 7.01
N ASN A 129 14.53 8.00 6.83
CA ASN A 129 13.75 7.45 5.73
C ASN A 129 12.26 7.69 5.96
N GLN A 130 11.53 8.16 4.95
CA GLN A 130 10.08 8.06 4.90
C GLN A 130 9.72 6.91 3.97
N ALA A 131 8.94 5.95 4.47
CA ALA A 131 8.36 4.89 3.68
C ALA A 131 6.85 5.07 3.57
N ILE A 132 6.30 4.66 2.43
CA ILE A 132 4.86 4.47 2.26
C ILE A 132 4.63 3.04 1.77
N ALA A 133 3.60 2.40 2.30
CA ALA A 133 3.08 1.13 1.82
C ALA A 133 1.63 1.34 1.40
N LEU A 134 1.33 1.08 0.13
CA LEU A 134 -0.02 1.05 -0.41
C LEU A 134 -0.50 -0.40 -0.43
N ALA A 135 -1.55 -0.68 0.35
CA ALA A 135 -2.18 -1.98 0.44
C ALA A 135 -3.54 -1.93 -0.26
N LYS A 136 -3.74 -2.76 -1.29
CA LYS A 136 -5.05 -2.95 -1.92
C LYS A 136 -5.49 -4.38 -1.76
N ARG A 137 -6.74 -4.56 -1.35
CA ARG A 137 -7.38 -5.88 -1.32
C ARG A 137 -7.28 -6.52 -2.70
N ASP A 138 -7.00 -7.82 -2.71
CA ASP A 138 -7.07 -8.61 -3.93
C ASP A 138 -8.51 -8.98 -4.22
N VAL A 139 -9.17 -8.12 -4.98
CA VAL A 139 -10.42 -8.43 -5.67
C VAL A 139 -10.14 -8.64 -7.15
N THR A 140 -10.93 -9.48 -7.81
CA THR A 140 -11.08 -9.35 -9.25
C THR A 140 -11.94 -8.16 -9.57
N GLN A 141 -11.33 -7.06 -9.97
CA GLN A 141 -12.02 -6.13 -10.86
C GLN A 141 -11.53 -6.35 -12.28
N HIS A 142 -12.50 -6.67 -13.14
CA HIS A 142 -12.43 -6.63 -14.59
C HIS A 142 -12.35 -5.14 -15.01
N GLY A 143 -11.24 -4.48 -14.71
CA GLY A 143 -11.20 -3.02 -14.70
C GLY A 143 -9.81 -2.41 -14.61
N ASP A 144 -8.88 -2.87 -15.44
CA ASP A 144 -7.91 -1.94 -16.01
C ASP A 144 -8.51 -1.42 -17.33
N ILE A 145 -8.58 -0.09 -17.46
CA ILE A 145 -8.88 0.65 -18.71
C ILE A 145 -10.35 0.58 -19.18
N ILE A 146 -11.24 1.50 -18.77
CA ILE A 146 -12.21 2.22 -19.64
C ILE A 146 -12.69 3.49 -18.91
N VAL A 147 -12.40 4.65 -19.49
CA VAL A 147 -13.07 5.93 -19.23
C VAL A 147 -14.56 5.80 -19.56
N LYS A 148 -15.51 6.03 -18.63
CA LYS A 148 -16.90 6.48 -18.94
C LYS A 148 -17.75 6.81 -17.69
N PRO A 149 -18.78 7.68 -17.85
CA PRO A 149 -19.05 8.77 -16.91
C PRO A 149 -20.07 8.43 -15.82
N ALA A 150 -20.04 9.26 -14.77
CA ALA A 150 -20.99 9.27 -13.67
C ALA A 150 -22.44 9.37 -14.18
N ARG A 151 -23.33 8.49 -13.68
CA ARG A 151 -24.78 8.66 -13.79
C ARG A 151 -25.34 9.12 -12.45
N PRO A 152 -26.24 10.13 -12.43
CA PRO A 152 -26.83 10.62 -11.20
C PRO A 152 -27.92 9.66 -10.72
N PHE A 153 -27.98 9.47 -9.41
CA PHE A 153 -29.06 8.76 -8.73
C PHE A 153 -30.29 9.68 -8.69
N ALA A 154 -31.41 9.23 -9.26
CA ALA A 154 -32.71 9.88 -9.08
C ALA A 154 -33.37 9.37 -7.79
N PRO A 155 -33.96 10.23 -6.95
CA PRO A 155 -34.70 9.80 -5.76
C PRO A 155 -36.16 9.48 -6.13
N GLY A 156 -36.72 8.47 -5.45
CA GLY A 156 -38.16 8.24 -5.34
C GLY A 156 -38.76 9.00 -4.17
#